data_AF-A0A424SVV1-F1
#
_entry.id   AF-A0A424SVV1-F1
#
_cell.length_a   1.000
_cell.length_b   1.000
_cell.length_c   1.000
_cell.angle_alpha   90.00
_cell.angle_beta   90.00
_cell.angle_gamma   90.00
#
_symmetry.space_group_name_H-M   'P 1'
#
loop_
_entity.id
_entity.type
_entity.pdbx_description
1 polymer ?
#
loop_
_entity_poly.entity_id
_entity_poly.type
_entity_poly.pdbx_seq_one_letter_code
_entity_poly.pdbx_strand_id
1 'polypeptide(L)'
;MDNLTILLNEAISLHKDGKLCGTDDLYKSLVGSIGESQIVSLTEGESVNGKFDVLGKTRYPGRIEVKTANKPTDGKLGAWSLMCKRNGCDWFALVDASSLENNKYRISMIPHDDMFEFLDTPNSKGNCPDNIRWSASYNSTDNKCTEATELFLKYEISY
;
A
#
# COMPACT_ATOMS: atom_id res chain seq x y z
N MET A 1 16.58 16.78 -3.34
CA MET A 1 15.32 16.26 -3.90
C MET A 1 15.49 16.33 -5.41
N ASP A 2 15.41 15.21 -6.13
CA ASP A 2 15.59 15.22 -7.59
C ASP A 2 14.37 15.82 -8.30
N ASN A 3 14.57 16.27 -9.55
CA ASN A 3 13.51 16.91 -10.35
C ASN A 3 12.31 15.99 -10.58
N LEU A 4 12.52 14.67 -10.60
CA LEU A 4 11.44 13.70 -10.76
C LEU A 4 10.51 13.75 -9.54
N THR A 5 11.08 13.76 -8.34
CA THR A 5 10.35 13.87 -7.07
C THR A 5 9.55 15.18 -6.98
N ILE A 6 10.10 16.28 -7.50
CA ILE A 6 9.41 17.59 -7.52
C ILE A 6 8.19 17.56 -8.45
N LEU A 7 8.39 17.09 -9.69
CA LEU A 7 7.32 16.98 -10.70
C LEU A 7 6.21 16.00 -10.25
N LEU A 8 6.61 14.94 -9.57
CA LEU A 8 5.72 13.94 -8.98
C LEU A 8 4.84 14.56 -7.90
N ASN A 9 5.43 15.33 -6.97
CA ASN A 9 4.72 16.00 -5.90
C ASN A 9 3.73 17.07 -6.44
N GLU A 10 4.12 17.84 -7.46
CA GLU A 10 3.22 18.80 -8.10
C GLU A 10 2.04 18.11 -8.81
N ALA A 11 2.31 17.06 -9.58
CA ALA A 11 1.27 16.28 -10.25
C ALA A 11 0.28 15.69 -9.24
N ILE A 12 0.78 15.23 -8.08
CA ILE A 12 -0.06 14.72 -7.00
C ILE A 12 -0.95 15.81 -6.41
N SER A 13 -0.38 16.98 -6.11
CA SER A 13 -1.13 18.11 -5.53
C SER A 13 -2.26 18.56 -6.46
N LEU A 14 -2.00 18.67 -7.76
CA LEU A 14 -3.00 19.10 -8.74
C LEU A 14 -4.14 18.08 -8.92
N HIS A 15 -3.87 16.79 -8.74
CA HIS A 15 -4.91 15.76 -8.76
C HIS A 15 -5.79 15.79 -7.49
N LYS A 16 -5.19 15.97 -6.30
CA LYS A 16 -5.97 16.16 -5.06
C LYS A 16 -6.98 17.30 -5.16
N ASP A 17 -6.57 18.37 -5.85
CA ASP A 17 -7.40 19.55 -6.12
C ASP A 17 -8.45 19.33 -7.23
N GLY A 18 -8.50 18.17 -7.88
CA GLY A 18 -9.41 17.87 -8.99
C GLY A 18 -9.11 18.65 -10.29
N LYS A 19 -7.90 19.24 -10.41
CA LYS A 19 -7.50 20.08 -11.55
C LYS A 19 -6.91 19.28 -12.72
N LEU A 20 -6.62 18.01 -12.51
CA LEU A 20 -6.14 17.08 -13.53
C LEU A 20 -7.27 16.11 -13.88
N CYS A 21 -7.88 16.28 -15.07
CA CYS A 21 -8.86 15.34 -15.63
C CYS A 21 -8.24 14.58 -16.83
N GLY A 22 -8.43 13.26 -16.89
CA GLY A 22 -7.89 12.39 -17.96
C GLY A 22 -6.52 11.75 -17.68
N THR A 23 -6.00 11.86 -16.44
CA THR A 23 -4.66 11.41 -16.02
C THR A 23 -4.69 10.45 -14.83
N ASP A 24 -5.84 9.84 -14.53
CA ASP A 24 -6.01 8.92 -13.39
C ASP A 24 -4.98 7.79 -13.41
N ASP A 25 -4.66 7.24 -14.58
CA ASP A 25 -3.70 6.14 -14.69
C ASP A 25 -2.26 6.60 -14.51
N LEU A 26 -1.91 7.79 -15.00
CA LEU A 26 -0.59 8.39 -14.75
C LEU A 26 -0.43 8.69 -13.25
N TYR A 27 -1.43 9.32 -12.63
CA TYR A 27 -1.42 9.61 -11.20
C TYR A 27 -1.34 8.35 -10.35
N LYS A 28 -2.14 7.32 -10.66
CA LYS A 28 -2.08 6.01 -9.97
C LYS A 28 -0.71 5.35 -10.15
N SER A 29 -0.14 5.41 -11.35
CA SER A 29 1.19 4.84 -11.63
C SER A 29 2.27 5.56 -10.83
N LEU A 30 2.24 6.89 -10.81
CA LEU A 30 3.17 7.73 -10.06
C LEU A 30 3.12 7.44 -8.55
N VAL A 31 1.92 7.31 -8.00
CA VAL A 31 1.70 6.93 -6.60
C VAL A 31 2.20 5.50 -6.32
N GLY A 32 1.92 4.56 -7.23
CA GLY A 32 2.44 3.20 -7.16
C GLY A 32 3.98 3.20 -7.07
N SER A 33 4.64 3.90 -7.99
CA SER A 33 6.10 4.03 -8.04
C SER A 33 6.69 4.69 -6.79
N ILE A 34 5.99 5.61 -6.14
CA ILE A 34 6.43 6.16 -4.84
C ILE A 34 6.50 5.07 -3.80
N GLY A 35 5.43 4.28 -3.66
CA GLY A 35 5.40 3.19 -2.69
C GLY A 35 6.48 2.17 -2.98
N GLU A 36 6.63 1.74 -4.24
CA GLU A 36 7.70 0.83 -4.64
C GLU A 36 9.10 1.38 -4.29
N SER A 37 9.34 2.67 -4.55
CA SER A 37 10.62 3.33 -4.20
C SER A 37 10.90 3.32 -2.69
N GLN A 38 9.88 3.54 -1.85
CA GLN A 38 10.04 3.41 -0.40
C GLN A 38 10.44 1.99 -0.01
N ILE A 39 9.84 0.96 -0.63
CA ILE A 39 10.14 -0.45 -0.34
C ILE A 39 11.51 -0.86 -0.87
N VAL A 40 11.90 -0.40 -2.05
CA VAL A 40 13.26 -0.59 -2.59
C VAL A 40 14.30 -0.03 -1.62
N SER A 41 14.13 1.21 -1.16
CA SER A 41 15.03 1.85 -0.21
C SER A 41 15.08 1.10 1.13
N LEU A 42 13.91 0.74 1.66
CA LEU A 42 13.77 0.02 2.93
C LEU A 42 14.46 -1.36 2.94
N THR A 43 14.45 -2.05 1.79
CA THR A 43 14.91 -3.44 1.68
C THR A 43 16.23 -3.58 0.94
N GLU A 44 16.87 -2.46 0.59
CA GLU A 44 18.01 -2.41 -0.35
C GLU A 44 17.74 -3.24 -1.63
N GLY A 45 16.47 -3.29 -2.03
CA GLY A 45 15.94 -4.19 -3.03
C GLY A 45 16.09 -3.68 -4.46
N GLU A 46 15.38 -4.34 -5.36
CA GLU A 46 15.30 -3.97 -6.77
C GLU A 46 13.85 -4.01 -7.23
N SER A 47 13.40 -3.00 -7.98
CA SER A 47 12.11 -3.07 -8.67
C SER A 47 12.20 -4.11 -9.79
N VAL A 48 11.15 -4.91 -9.94
CA VAL A 48 11.08 -5.96 -10.97
C VAL A 48 9.89 -5.72 -11.89
N ASN A 49 10.04 -6.11 -13.16
CA ASN A 49 8.92 -6.17 -14.08
C ASN A 49 8.40 -7.61 -14.13
N GLY A 50 7.51 -7.97 -13.20
CA GLY A 50 7.14 -9.37 -12.99
C GLY A 50 5.82 -9.59 -12.23
N LYS A 51 5.73 -10.74 -11.56
CA LYS A 51 4.52 -11.16 -10.81
C LYS A 51 4.36 -10.46 -9.45
N PHE A 52 5.44 -9.86 -8.97
CA PHE A 52 5.58 -9.06 -7.76
C PHE A 52 6.34 -7.78 -8.17
N ASP A 53 6.50 -6.82 -7.26
CA ASP A 53 6.99 -5.47 -7.61
C ASP A 53 8.44 -5.22 -7.15
N VAL A 54 8.85 -5.79 -6.01
CA VAL A 54 10.21 -5.60 -5.46
C VAL A 54 10.84 -6.93 -5.02
N LEU A 55 12.12 -7.14 -5.38
CA LEU A 55 12.95 -8.19 -4.82
C LEU A 55 13.79 -7.60 -3.67
N GLY A 56 13.35 -7.82 -2.43
CA GLY A 56 14.02 -7.31 -1.23
C GLY A 56 15.31 -8.09 -0.92
N LYS A 57 16.36 -7.38 -0.48
CA LYS A 57 17.67 -7.97 -0.12
C LYS A 57 17.89 -8.01 1.38
N THR A 58 17.55 -6.93 2.09
CA THR A 58 17.75 -6.75 3.53
C THR A 58 16.42 -6.44 4.23
N ARG A 59 16.35 -6.74 5.53
CA ARG A 59 15.19 -6.52 6.44
C ARG A 59 13.90 -7.31 6.13
N TYR A 60 13.61 -7.56 4.85
CA TYR A 60 12.50 -8.38 4.34
C TYR A 60 12.93 -9.07 3.02
N PRO A 61 13.83 -10.07 3.09
CA PRO A 61 14.34 -10.72 1.88
C PRO A 61 13.22 -11.52 1.18
N GLY A 62 13.19 -11.45 -0.15
CA GLY A 62 12.24 -12.19 -0.98
C GLY A 62 11.40 -11.31 -1.90
N ARG A 63 10.34 -11.91 -2.45
CA ARG A 63 9.43 -11.30 -3.42
C ARG A 63 8.39 -10.47 -2.67
N ILE A 64 8.23 -9.20 -3.04
CA ILE A 64 7.35 -8.27 -2.34
C ILE A 64 6.34 -7.71 -3.35
N GLU A 65 5.06 -7.85 -3.02
CA GLU A 65 3.97 -7.13 -3.69
C GLU A 65 3.73 -5.81 -2.96
N VAL A 66 3.70 -4.69 -3.67
CA VAL A 66 3.52 -3.35 -3.11
C VAL A 66 2.13 -2.82 -3.46
N LYS A 67 1.40 -2.36 -2.45
CA LYS A 67 0.09 -1.73 -2.61
C LYS A 67 0.08 -0.36 -1.94
N THR A 68 0.03 0.67 -2.76
CA THR A 68 0.04 2.06 -2.29
C THR A 68 -1.37 2.65 -2.26
N ALA A 69 -1.81 3.11 -1.09
CA ALA A 69 -3.04 3.86 -0.91
C ALA A 69 -2.71 5.35 -0.69
N ASN A 70 -3.42 6.25 -1.37
CA ASN A 70 -3.09 7.69 -1.39
C ASN A 70 -4.28 8.61 -1.15
N LYS A 71 -5.50 8.06 -1.12
CA LYS A 71 -6.71 8.84 -0.89
C LYS A 71 -7.70 8.03 -0.06
N PRO A 72 -8.11 8.54 1.11
CA PRO A 72 -9.15 7.89 1.88
C PRO A 72 -10.51 8.03 1.18
N THR A 73 -11.29 6.94 1.18
CA THR A 73 -12.68 6.94 0.73
C THR A 73 -13.55 6.43 1.87
N ASP A 74 -14.50 7.27 2.33
CA ASP A 74 -15.28 7.02 3.55
C ASP A 74 -14.36 6.70 4.75
N GLY A 75 -13.33 7.52 4.95
CA GLY A 75 -12.36 7.39 6.06
C GLY A 75 -11.54 6.10 6.07
N LYS A 76 -11.48 5.37 4.95
CA LYS A 76 -10.72 4.12 4.82
C LYS A 76 -9.72 4.23 3.68
N LEU A 77 -8.56 3.61 3.87
CA LEU A 77 -7.60 3.30 2.82
C LEU A 77 -7.82 1.87 2.34
N GLY A 78 -7.21 1.48 1.23
CA GLY A 78 -7.39 0.11 0.72
C GLY A 78 -6.41 -0.30 -0.35
N ALA A 79 -6.33 -1.62 -0.51
CA ALA A 79 -5.59 -2.31 -1.55
C ALA A 79 -6.48 -3.42 -2.13
N TRP A 80 -6.42 -3.60 -3.45
CA TRP A 80 -7.28 -4.51 -4.22
C TRP A 80 -6.45 -5.48 -5.07
N SER A 81 -7.12 -6.48 -5.63
CA SER A 81 -6.53 -7.49 -6.51
C SER A 81 -5.44 -8.27 -5.77
N LEU A 82 -5.79 -8.82 -4.61
CA LEU A 82 -4.87 -9.49 -3.70
C LEU A 82 -4.87 -11.01 -3.88
N MET A 83 -6.03 -11.60 -4.21
CA MET A 83 -6.18 -13.04 -4.38
C MET A 83 -5.36 -13.57 -5.56
N CYS A 84 -5.20 -12.78 -6.61
CA CYS A 84 -4.34 -13.15 -7.76
C CYS A 84 -2.84 -13.15 -7.42
N LYS A 85 -2.46 -12.65 -6.24
CA LYS A 85 -1.08 -12.58 -5.76
C LYS A 85 -0.68 -13.78 -4.90
N ARG A 86 -1.60 -14.71 -4.65
CA ARG A 86 -1.33 -15.94 -3.89
C ARG A 86 -0.16 -16.70 -4.51
N ASN A 87 0.80 -17.07 -3.68
CA ASN A 87 2.08 -17.71 -4.04
C ASN A 87 3.00 -16.87 -4.97
N GLY A 88 2.61 -15.63 -5.31
CA GLY A 88 3.37 -14.73 -6.18
C GLY A 88 4.43 -13.93 -5.44
N CYS A 89 4.21 -13.66 -4.15
CA CYS A 89 5.09 -12.93 -3.26
C CYS A 89 5.28 -13.67 -1.92
N ASP A 90 6.31 -13.28 -1.20
CA ASP A 90 6.62 -13.70 0.18
C ASP A 90 6.11 -12.65 1.19
N TRP A 91 5.99 -11.39 0.74
CA TRP A 91 5.53 -10.25 1.54
C TRP A 91 4.53 -9.38 0.78
N PHE A 92 3.63 -8.75 1.53
CA PHE A 92 2.82 -7.63 1.10
C PHE A 92 3.28 -6.35 1.81
N ALA A 93 3.63 -5.33 1.02
CA ALA A 93 3.91 -4.00 1.51
C ALA A 93 2.67 -3.11 1.31
N LEU A 94 1.94 -2.83 2.38
CA LEU A 94 0.88 -1.83 2.35
C LEU A 94 1.47 -0.46 2.67
N VAL A 95 1.43 0.44 1.70
CA VAL A 95 2.01 1.79 1.82
C VAL A 95 0.88 2.81 1.91
N ASP A 96 0.78 3.50 3.04
CA ASP A 96 -0.05 4.68 3.20
C ASP A 96 0.72 5.92 2.75
N ALA A 97 0.36 6.40 1.57
CA ALA A 97 0.75 7.66 0.96
C ALA A 97 -0.41 8.67 0.98
N SER A 98 -1.35 8.58 1.91
CA SER A 98 -2.45 9.56 1.99
C SER A 98 -2.00 10.92 2.55
N SER A 99 -0.94 10.92 3.35
CA SER A 99 -0.35 12.10 4.01
C SER A 99 0.93 12.61 3.33
N LEU A 100 0.98 12.57 1.99
CA LEU A 100 2.15 12.95 1.17
C LEU A 100 2.70 14.36 1.46
N GLU A 101 1.86 15.30 1.88
CA GLU A 101 2.26 16.69 2.17
C GLU A 101 3.33 16.80 3.27
N ASN A 102 3.44 15.78 4.13
CA ASN A 102 4.43 15.74 5.20
C ASN A 102 5.55 14.72 4.95
N ASN A 103 5.60 14.07 3.78
CA ASN A 103 6.48 12.92 3.50
C ASN A 103 6.39 11.82 4.57
N LYS A 104 5.23 11.69 5.23
CA LYS A 104 5.00 10.66 6.24
C LYS A 104 4.33 9.47 5.60
N TYR A 105 5.13 8.47 5.24
CA TYR A 105 4.64 7.17 4.81
C TYR A 105 4.48 6.27 6.02
N ARG A 106 3.33 5.61 6.13
CA ARG A 106 3.19 4.45 7.02
C ARG A 106 3.28 3.20 6.18
N ILE A 107 4.09 2.25 6.60
CA ILE A 107 4.36 1.04 5.84
C ILE A 107 4.14 -0.15 6.74
N SER A 108 3.31 -1.08 6.27
CA SER A 108 3.12 -2.38 6.89
C SER A 108 3.71 -3.47 6.00
N MET A 109 4.56 -4.33 6.56
CA MET A 109 5.19 -5.46 5.87
C MET A 109 4.59 -6.77 6.37
N ILE A 110 3.53 -7.20 5.72
CA ILE A 110 2.72 -8.35 6.14
C ILE A 110 3.25 -9.61 5.43
N PRO A 111 3.63 -10.67 6.16
CA PRO A 111 3.97 -11.96 5.57
C PRO A 111 2.84 -12.50 4.70
N HIS A 112 3.17 -13.19 3.62
CA HIS A 112 2.20 -13.83 2.72
C HIS A 112 1.14 -14.63 3.49
N ASP A 113 1.56 -15.48 4.41
CA ASP A 113 0.66 -16.40 5.12
C ASP A 113 -0.32 -15.66 6.03
N ASP A 114 0.15 -14.63 6.74
CA ASP A 114 -0.73 -13.78 7.58
C ASP A 114 -1.71 -12.96 6.74
N MET A 115 -1.27 -12.45 5.58
CA MET A 115 -2.18 -11.74 4.65
C MET A 115 -3.26 -12.70 4.14
N PHE A 116 -2.89 -13.91 3.74
CA PHE A 116 -3.86 -14.85 3.21
C PHE A 116 -4.72 -15.53 4.28
N GLU A 117 -4.26 -15.68 5.51
CA GLU A 117 -5.11 -16.03 6.65
C GLU A 117 -6.24 -15.00 6.81
N PHE A 118 -5.90 -13.71 6.72
CA PHE A 118 -6.90 -12.64 6.74
C PHE A 118 -7.84 -12.70 5.52
N LEU A 119 -7.31 -12.83 4.30
CA LEU A 119 -8.13 -12.83 3.07
C LEU A 119 -8.98 -14.08 2.89
N ASP A 120 -8.55 -15.22 3.44
CA ASP A 120 -9.32 -16.47 3.43
C ASP A 120 -10.42 -16.48 4.48
N THR A 121 -10.39 -15.56 5.46
CA THR A 121 -11.46 -15.41 6.45
C THR A 121 -12.72 -14.83 5.80
N PRO A 122 -13.85 -15.56 5.77
CA PRO A 122 -15.07 -15.06 5.17
C PRO A 122 -15.66 -13.89 5.96
N ASN A 123 -16.14 -12.87 5.25
CA ASN A 123 -16.89 -11.79 5.89
C ASN A 123 -18.28 -12.26 6.37
N SER A 124 -19.04 -11.35 6.97
CA SER A 124 -20.41 -11.64 7.46
C SER A 124 -21.40 -12.12 6.40
N LYS A 125 -21.05 -12.03 5.11
CA LYS A 125 -21.83 -12.53 3.97
C LYS A 125 -21.27 -13.86 3.42
N GLY A 126 -20.28 -14.46 4.06
CA GLY A 126 -19.63 -15.70 3.65
C GLY A 126 -18.64 -15.57 2.50
N ASN A 127 -18.25 -14.34 2.11
CA ASN A 127 -17.32 -14.12 1.01
C ASN A 127 -15.90 -13.84 1.53
N CYS A 128 -14.91 -14.50 0.94
CA CYS A 128 -13.49 -14.15 1.10
C CYS A 128 -13.19 -12.87 0.29
N PRO A 129 -12.69 -11.80 0.92
CA PRO A 129 -12.44 -10.54 0.23
C PRO A 129 -11.21 -10.62 -0.71
N ASP A 130 -11.30 -9.97 -1.87
CA ASP A 130 -10.15 -9.70 -2.77
C ASP A 130 -9.51 -8.32 -2.53
N ASN A 131 -9.69 -7.80 -1.31
CA ASN A 131 -9.17 -6.51 -0.90
C ASN A 131 -8.97 -6.47 0.61
N ILE A 132 -8.05 -5.60 1.03
CA ILE A 132 -7.93 -5.18 2.42
C ILE A 132 -8.20 -3.68 2.48
N ARG A 133 -8.97 -3.27 3.48
CA ARG A 133 -9.25 -1.86 3.77
C ARG A 133 -8.99 -1.61 5.23
N TRP A 134 -8.33 -0.50 5.55
CA TRP A 134 -8.00 -0.14 6.94
C TRP A 134 -8.42 1.30 7.22
N SER A 135 -8.53 1.63 8.51
CA SER A 135 -8.86 2.98 8.95
C SER A 135 -7.78 3.97 8.49
N ALA A 136 -8.20 5.07 7.85
CA ALA A 136 -7.30 6.16 7.50
C ALA A 136 -6.84 6.97 8.73
N SER A 137 -7.60 6.90 9.83
CA SER A 137 -7.23 7.57 11.08
C SER A 137 -6.38 6.67 11.99
N TYR A 138 -6.42 5.36 11.75
CA TYR A 138 -5.80 4.31 12.57
C TYR A 138 -6.27 4.34 14.03
N ASN A 139 -7.37 5.02 14.30
CA ASN A 139 -7.92 5.14 15.63
C ASN A 139 -8.95 4.03 15.88
N SER A 140 -8.70 3.23 16.91
CA SER A 140 -9.64 2.20 17.39
C SER A 140 -11.06 2.71 17.65
N THR A 141 -11.26 4.01 17.93
CA THR A 141 -12.59 4.56 18.23
C THR A 141 -13.45 4.83 17.00
N ASP A 142 -12.88 4.86 15.79
CA ASP A 142 -13.67 5.11 14.57
C ASP A 142 -14.41 3.86 14.08
N ASN A 143 -14.09 2.68 14.63
CA ASN A 143 -14.65 1.37 14.30
C ASN A 143 -14.63 1.06 12.79
N LYS A 144 -13.69 1.61 12.03
CA LYS A 144 -13.56 1.37 10.59
C LYS A 144 -12.55 0.26 10.33
N CYS A 145 -13.06 -0.90 9.90
CA CYS A 145 -12.25 -2.04 9.48
C CYS A 145 -11.23 -2.46 10.56
N THR A 146 -11.73 -2.70 11.79
CA THR A 146 -10.92 -2.94 12.98
C THR A 146 -9.86 -4.02 12.77
N GLU A 147 -10.25 -5.22 12.36
CA GLU A 147 -9.34 -6.36 12.15
C GLU A 147 -8.24 -6.07 11.12
N ALA A 148 -8.59 -5.45 9.99
CA ALA A 148 -7.64 -5.08 8.96
C ALA A 148 -6.68 -3.96 9.42
N THR A 149 -7.18 -3.03 10.24
CA THR A 149 -6.36 -1.97 10.83
C THR A 149 -5.39 -2.55 11.86
N GLU A 150 -5.84 -3.49 12.68
CA GLU A 150 -4.99 -4.23 13.61
C GLU A 150 -3.92 -5.04 12.87
N LEU A 151 -4.26 -5.70 11.77
CA LEU A 151 -3.29 -6.39 10.92
C LEU A 151 -2.24 -5.42 10.37
N PHE A 152 -2.66 -4.27 9.84
CA PHE A 152 -1.74 -3.24 9.36
C PHE A 152 -0.78 -2.81 10.48
N LEU A 153 -1.32 -2.47 11.66
CA LEU A 153 -0.54 -1.97 12.80
C LEU A 153 0.40 -3.04 13.38
N LYS A 154 -0.02 -4.31 13.41
CA LYS A 154 0.80 -5.45 13.87
C LYS A 154 2.12 -5.55 13.09
N TYR A 155 2.07 -5.28 11.78
CA TYR A 155 3.21 -5.37 10.87
C TYR A 155 3.76 -4.00 10.45
N GLU A 156 3.34 -2.93 11.13
CA GLU A 156 3.85 -1.59 10.84
C GLU A 156 5.35 -1.48 11.18
N ILE A 157 6.10 -0.91 10.24
CA ILE A 157 7.51 -0.64 10.44
C ILE A 157 7.69 0.59 11.31
N SER A 158 8.39 0.39 12.42
CA SER A 158 9.01 1.48 13.18
C SER A 158 10.37 1.85 12.57
N TYR A 159 10.56 3.13 12.28
CA TYR A 159 11.83 3.70 11.82
C TYR A 159 12.76 4.00 13.01
#